data_AF-A0A7C3VHP8-F1
#
_entry.id   AF-A0A7C3VHP8-F1
#
_cell.length_a   1.000
_cell.length_b   1.000
_cell.length_c   1.000
_cell.angle_alpha   90.00
_cell.angle_beta   90.00
_cell.angle_gamma   90.00
#
_symmetry.space_group_name_H-M   'P 1'
#
loop_
_entity.id
_entity.type
_entity.pdbx_description
1 polymer ?
#
loop_
_entity_poly.entity_id
_entity_poly.type
_entity_poly.pdbx_seq_one_letter_code
_entity_poly.pdbx_strand_id
1 'polypeptide(L)'
;MDNEQAKKLVRDTFENPFDKELFLDFIKNLCNKIDEGKAFRPRERGYIKDAFLPYVETYERLGTYTDPEEKKIDILIVYLQKENSLERARTAQRNFVARYLQKRGEKDAALVAFVSPGNKDWRFSLVKMDYRFTQTENGKVKVKDEFTPARRWSFLVGKNESSHTAQSRFIPLVSNDEHSPSLKELEAAFDIE
;
A
#
# COMPACT_ATOMS: atom_id res chain seq x y z
N MET A 1 15.91 -6.74 -15.05
CA MET A 1 15.98 -5.35 -15.59
C MET A 1 17.35 -4.75 -15.24
N ASP A 2 17.94 -3.86 -16.06
CA ASP A 2 19.23 -3.24 -15.70
C ASP A 2 19.10 -2.10 -14.67
N ASN A 3 20.22 -1.70 -14.06
CA ASN A 3 20.24 -0.71 -12.98
C ASN A 3 19.82 0.71 -13.44
N GLU A 4 20.12 1.11 -14.68
CA GLU A 4 19.76 2.44 -15.19
C GLU A 4 18.26 2.51 -15.50
N GLN A 5 17.71 1.42 -16.05
CA GLN A 5 16.27 1.23 -16.21
C GLN A 5 15.54 1.24 -14.86
N ALA A 6 16.09 0.56 -13.85
CA ALA A 6 15.54 0.56 -12.49
C ALA A 6 15.50 1.96 -11.88
N LYS A 7 16.61 2.70 -11.96
CA LYS A 7 16.69 4.10 -11.51
C LYS A 7 15.65 4.97 -12.20
N LYS A 8 15.54 4.84 -13.53
CA LYS A 8 14.57 5.60 -14.32
C LYS A 8 13.14 5.27 -13.91
N LEU A 9 12.79 3.99 -13.77
CA LEU A 9 11.46 3.56 -13.35
C LEU A 9 11.08 4.13 -11.97
N VAL A 10 11.98 4.00 -10.98
CA VAL A 10 11.73 4.51 -9.63
C VAL A 10 11.60 6.04 -9.64
N ARG A 11 12.48 6.74 -10.37
CA ARG A 11 12.44 8.20 -10.49
C ARG A 11 11.16 8.67 -11.17
N ASP A 12 10.83 8.10 -12.32
CA ASP A 12 9.65 8.48 -13.10
C ASP A 12 8.36 8.23 -12.29
N THR A 13 8.34 7.19 -11.46
CA THR A 13 7.21 6.90 -10.58
C THR A 13 7.13 7.87 -9.39
N PHE A 14 8.26 8.15 -8.74
CA PHE A 14 8.27 8.84 -7.44
C PHE A 14 8.64 10.31 -7.47
N GLU A 15 9.03 10.88 -8.62
CA GLU A 15 9.29 12.32 -8.79
C GLU A 15 8.24 13.00 -9.69
N ASN A 16 7.13 12.31 -9.94
CA ASN A 16 6.00 12.84 -10.73
C ASN A 16 4.68 12.76 -9.94
N PRO A 17 3.68 13.59 -10.32
CA PRO A 17 2.31 13.40 -9.84
C PRO A 17 1.82 11.98 -10.07
N PHE A 18 0.92 11.51 -9.21
CA PHE A 18 0.45 10.13 -9.28
C PHE A 18 -0.10 9.79 -10.66
N ASP A 19 0.54 8.82 -11.30
CA ASP A 19 0.11 8.21 -12.55
C ASP A 19 -0.12 6.73 -12.29
N LYS A 20 -1.31 6.25 -12.66
CA LYS A 20 -1.72 4.88 -12.39
C LYS A 20 -0.92 3.86 -13.21
N GLU A 21 -0.60 4.18 -14.46
CA GLU A 21 0.13 3.27 -15.34
C GLU A 21 1.58 3.14 -14.86
N LEU A 22 2.24 4.26 -14.56
CA LEU A 22 3.59 4.25 -13.97
C LEU A 22 3.61 3.51 -12.63
N PHE A 23 2.62 3.73 -11.78
CA PHE A 23 2.53 3.02 -10.51
C PHE A 23 2.33 1.51 -10.70
N LEU A 24 1.47 1.10 -11.63
CA LEU A 24 1.23 -0.32 -11.92
C LEU A 24 2.50 -0.99 -12.49
N ASP A 25 3.19 -0.31 -13.41
CA ASP A 25 4.44 -0.79 -13.99
C ASP A 25 5.53 -0.92 -12.92
N PHE A 26 5.67 0.07 -12.03
CA PHE A 26 6.54 -0.03 -10.88
C PHE A 26 6.21 -1.24 -10.00
N ILE A 27 4.93 -1.47 -9.67
CA ILE A 27 4.51 -2.61 -8.84
C ILE A 27 4.82 -3.95 -9.53
N LYS A 28 4.58 -4.05 -10.85
CA LYS A 28 4.88 -5.28 -11.61
C LYS A 28 6.36 -5.60 -11.61
N ASN A 29 7.23 -4.60 -11.71
CA ASN A 29 8.68 -4.80 -11.60
C ASN A 29 9.13 -5.05 -10.15
N LEU A 30 8.48 -4.43 -9.16
CA LEU A 30 8.81 -4.67 -7.75
C LEU A 30 8.44 -6.08 -7.29
N CYS A 31 7.28 -6.59 -7.71
CA CYS A 31 6.73 -7.86 -7.27
C CYS A 31 6.95 -9.00 -8.28
N ASN A 32 7.56 -8.72 -9.44
CA ASN A 32 7.69 -9.56 -10.65
C ASN A 32 6.36 -10.00 -11.28
N LYS A 33 5.33 -10.32 -10.49
CA LYS A 33 4.00 -10.70 -10.95
C LYS A 33 2.95 -10.38 -9.89
N ILE A 34 1.78 -9.96 -10.34
CA ILE A 34 0.59 -9.81 -9.50
C ILE A 34 -0.61 -10.50 -10.17
N ASP A 35 -1.54 -11.01 -9.37
CA ASP A 35 -2.84 -11.50 -9.84
C ASP A 35 -3.82 -10.32 -9.97
N GLU A 36 -4.06 -9.91 -11.21
CA GLU A 36 -5.01 -8.84 -11.57
C GLU A 36 -6.44 -9.38 -11.77
N GLY A 37 -6.68 -10.69 -11.67
CA GLY A 37 -7.98 -11.32 -11.94
C GLY A 37 -9.10 -10.87 -11.00
N LYS A 38 -8.75 -10.25 -9.87
CA LYS A 38 -9.69 -9.64 -8.91
C LYS A 38 -9.52 -8.13 -8.79
N ALA A 39 -8.87 -7.48 -9.76
CA ALA A 39 -8.79 -6.03 -9.83
C ALA A 39 -10.21 -5.44 -9.86
N PHE A 40 -10.45 -4.42 -9.04
CA PHE A 40 -11.75 -3.78 -8.99
C PHE A 40 -11.68 -2.35 -8.46
N ARG A 41 -12.57 -1.51 -8.98
CA ARG A 41 -12.88 -0.19 -8.44
C ARG A 41 -14.36 -0.16 -8.08
N PRO A 42 -14.75 0.13 -6.82
CA PRO A 42 -16.15 0.30 -6.45
C PRO A 42 -16.81 1.38 -7.31
N ARG A 43 -17.98 1.06 -7.87
CA ARG A 43 -18.81 2.04 -8.58
C ARG A 43 -19.63 2.92 -7.63
N GLU A 44 -19.83 2.45 -6.40
CA GLU A 44 -20.67 3.10 -5.39
C GLU A 44 -19.92 3.25 -4.06
N ARG A 45 -20.28 4.30 -3.30
CA ARG A 45 -19.67 4.57 -1.98
C ARG A 45 -20.03 3.56 -0.90
N GLY A 46 -21.03 2.69 -1.12
CA GLY A 46 -21.47 1.67 -0.14
C GLY A 46 -20.40 0.66 0.27
N TYR A 47 -19.28 0.59 -0.47
CA TYR A 47 -18.12 -0.23 -0.11
C TYR A 47 -17.19 0.42 0.92
N ILE A 48 -17.44 1.68 1.30
CA ILE A 48 -16.68 2.46 2.27
C ILE A 48 -17.60 2.73 3.45
N LYS A 49 -17.19 2.32 4.66
CA LYS A 49 -17.97 2.62 5.85
C LYS A 49 -18.04 4.12 6.09
N ASP A 50 -19.19 4.60 6.57
CA ASP A 50 -19.46 6.00 6.92
C ASP A 50 -18.33 6.71 7.68
N ALA A 51 -17.71 6.01 8.63
CA ALA A 51 -16.58 6.55 9.41
C ALA A 51 -15.36 6.98 8.58
N PHE A 52 -15.21 6.46 7.35
CA PHE A 52 -14.12 6.82 6.44
C PHE A 52 -14.54 7.75 5.31
N LEU A 53 -15.84 7.94 5.07
CA LEU A 53 -16.36 8.84 4.02
C LEU A 53 -15.82 10.28 4.12
N PRO A 54 -15.53 10.85 5.31
CA PRO A 54 -14.91 12.17 5.41
C PRO A 54 -13.46 12.24 4.91
N TYR A 55 -12.79 11.10 4.76
CA TYR A 55 -11.35 11.02 4.45
C TYR A 55 -11.05 10.33 3.12
N VAL A 56 -11.84 9.32 2.75
CA VAL A 56 -11.66 8.51 1.54
C VAL A 56 -12.83 8.77 0.60
N GLU A 57 -12.51 9.14 -0.64
CA GLU A 57 -13.50 9.29 -1.70
C GLU A 57 -13.84 7.94 -2.32
N THR A 58 -12.80 7.22 -2.74
CA THR A 58 -12.90 5.87 -3.29
C THR A 58 -11.56 5.16 -3.20
N TYR A 59 -11.53 3.89 -3.56
CA TYR A 59 -10.29 3.12 -3.67
C TYR A 59 -10.35 2.21 -4.89
N GLU A 60 -9.20 1.73 -5.33
CA GLU A 60 -9.09 0.73 -6.38
C GLU A 60 -8.13 -0.36 -5.91
N ARG A 61 -8.47 -1.61 -6.18
CA ARG A 61 -7.55 -2.73 -6.07
C ARG A 61 -7.03 -3.06 -7.46
N LEU A 62 -5.72 -2.98 -7.64
CA LEU A 62 -5.05 -3.32 -8.90
C LEU A 62 -4.76 -4.82 -9.01
N GLY A 63 -4.54 -5.48 -7.88
CA GLY A 63 -4.29 -6.92 -7.85
C GLY A 63 -3.90 -7.42 -6.48
N THR A 64 -3.43 -8.66 -6.45
CA THR A 64 -2.81 -9.28 -5.28
C THR A 64 -1.46 -9.84 -5.65
N TYR A 65 -0.46 -9.47 -4.87
CA TYR A 65 0.81 -10.16 -4.83
C TYR A 65 0.74 -11.25 -3.74
N THR A 66 1.20 -12.45 -4.07
CA THR A 66 1.44 -13.52 -3.08
C THR A 66 2.93 -13.73 -3.04
N ASP A 67 3.53 -13.50 -1.87
CA ASP A 67 4.98 -13.60 -1.73
C ASP A 67 5.46 -15.07 -1.65
N PRO A 68 6.78 -15.33 -1.66
CA PRO A 68 7.31 -16.70 -1.54
C PRO A 68 6.95 -17.44 -0.24
N GLU A 69 6.47 -16.73 0.79
CA GLU A 69 6.02 -17.26 2.07
C GLU A 69 4.49 -17.36 2.16
N GLU A 70 3.80 -17.30 1.01
CA GLU A 70 2.34 -17.37 0.86
C GLU A 70 1.57 -16.23 1.54
N LYS A 71 2.23 -15.11 1.83
CA LYS A 71 1.61 -13.89 2.37
C LYS A 71 0.90 -13.13 1.27
N LYS A 72 -0.34 -12.73 1.54
CA LYS A 72 -1.20 -12.05 0.57
C LYS A 72 -1.15 -10.54 0.77
N ILE A 73 -0.66 -9.85 -0.26
CA ILE A 73 -0.45 -8.41 -0.26
C ILE A 73 -1.32 -7.79 -1.36
N ASP A 74 -2.32 -7.00 -0.98
CA ASP A 74 -3.15 -6.31 -1.97
C ASP A 74 -2.49 -5.00 -2.45
N ILE A 75 -2.60 -4.72 -3.74
CA ILE A 75 -2.11 -3.49 -4.34
C ILE A 75 -3.29 -2.52 -4.47
N LEU A 76 -3.22 -1.39 -3.75
CA LEU A 76 -4.33 -0.45 -3.63
C LEU A 76 -3.95 0.96 -4.09
N ILE A 77 -4.92 1.63 -4.71
CA ILE A 77 -4.95 3.09 -4.83
C ILE A 77 -6.07 3.59 -3.93
N VAL A 78 -5.80 4.57 -3.08
CA VAL A 78 -6.79 5.20 -2.21
C VAL A 78 -6.88 6.67 -2.53
N TYR A 79 -8.01 7.08 -3.10
CA TYR A 79 -8.31 8.47 -3.42
C TYR A 79 -8.90 9.15 -2.18
N LEU A 80 -8.26 10.22 -1.73
CA LEU A 80 -8.63 10.95 -0.53
C LEU A 80 -9.64 12.06 -0.84
N GLN A 81 -10.46 12.45 0.13
CA GLN A 81 -11.50 13.48 -0.09
C GLN A 81 -10.95 14.90 -0.31
N LYS A 82 -9.84 15.25 0.34
CA LYS A 82 -9.33 16.63 0.38
C LYS A 82 -7.84 16.66 0.15
N GLU A 83 -7.35 17.75 -0.43
CA GLU A 83 -5.92 18.00 -0.70
C GLU A 83 -5.03 17.76 0.53
N ASN A 84 -5.39 18.37 1.66
CA ASN A 84 -4.64 18.29 2.93
C ASN A 84 -4.77 16.93 3.66
N SER A 85 -5.53 15.97 3.12
CA SER A 85 -5.77 14.68 3.77
C SER A 85 -4.51 13.81 3.83
N LEU A 86 -3.56 14.03 2.91
CA LEU A 86 -2.27 13.35 2.86
C LEU A 86 -1.51 13.44 4.19
N GLU A 87 -1.58 14.59 4.87
CA GLU A 87 -0.88 14.83 6.13
C GLU A 87 -1.81 14.67 7.34
N ARG A 88 -3.05 15.15 7.24
CA ARG A 88 -3.94 15.31 8.40
C ARG A 88 -4.73 14.05 8.77
N ALA A 89 -4.79 13.04 7.90
CA ALA A 89 -5.64 11.87 8.08
C ALA A 89 -4.86 10.55 8.20
N ARG A 90 -3.60 10.59 8.66
CA ARG A 90 -2.70 9.41 8.73
C ARG A 90 -3.32 8.23 9.48
N THR A 91 -3.96 8.46 10.63
CA THR A 91 -4.63 7.40 11.39
C THR A 91 -5.84 6.85 10.64
N ALA A 92 -6.66 7.72 10.04
CA ALA A 92 -7.84 7.29 9.29
C ALA A 92 -7.48 6.47 8.04
N GLN A 93 -6.42 6.86 7.30
CA GLN A 93 -5.88 6.12 6.15
C GLN A 93 -5.45 4.70 6.55
N ARG A 94 -4.63 4.57 7.60
CA ARG A 94 -4.20 3.28 8.13
C ARG A 94 -5.39 2.42 8.57
N ASN A 95 -6.35 3.03 9.27
CA ASN A 95 -7.54 2.35 9.76
C ASN A 95 -8.45 1.86 8.64
N PHE A 96 -8.56 2.64 7.56
CA PHE A 96 -9.29 2.25 6.37
C PHE A 96 -8.66 0.99 5.75
N VAL A 97 -7.34 1.00 5.53
CA VAL A 97 -6.62 -0.13 4.93
C VAL A 97 -6.69 -1.36 5.83
N ALA A 98 -6.47 -1.23 7.14
CA ALA A 98 -6.58 -2.35 8.09
C ALA A 98 -7.96 -3.03 8.02
N ARG A 99 -9.04 -2.22 7.95
CA ARG A 99 -10.39 -2.76 7.81
C ARG A 99 -10.60 -3.43 6.45
N TYR A 100 -10.06 -2.84 5.38
CA TYR A 100 -10.10 -3.45 4.05
C TYR A 100 -9.45 -4.84 4.08
N LEU A 101 -8.25 -4.96 4.63
CA LEU A 101 -7.51 -6.22 4.72
C LEU A 101 -8.27 -7.28 5.52
N GLN A 102 -8.89 -6.90 6.65
CA GLN A 102 -9.70 -7.80 7.47
C GLN A 102 -10.96 -8.31 6.73
N LYS A 103 -11.63 -7.45 5.96
CA LYS A 103 -12.92 -7.81 5.32
C LYS A 103 -12.78 -8.45 3.94
N ARG A 104 -11.62 -8.34 3.28
CA ARG A 104 -11.40 -8.82 1.91
C ARG A 104 -10.50 -10.06 1.85
N GLY A 105 -10.87 -11.07 2.63
CA GLY A 105 -10.20 -12.38 2.62
C GLY A 105 -8.91 -12.41 3.43
N GLU A 106 -8.90 -11.70 4.56
CA GLU A 106 -7.87 -11.75 5.62
C GLU A 106 -6.44 -11.64 5.06
N LYS A 107 -6.19 -10.52 4.39
CA LYS A 107 -4.91 -10.22 3.76
C LYS A 107 -3.86 -9.85 4.82
N ASP A 108 -2.59 -10.18 4.57
CA ASP A 108 -1.49 -9.90 5.50
C ASP A 108 -1.07 -8.43 5.45
N ALA A 109 -1.06 -7.82 4.26
CA ALA A 109 -0.66 -6.43 4.06
C ALA A 109 -1.25 -5.81 2.79
N ALA A 110 -1.01 -4.51 2.61
CA ALA A 110 -1.21 -3.81 1.35
C ALA A 110 -0.07 -2.85 1.02
N LEU A 111 0.29 -2.79 -0.25
CA LEU A 111 1.02 -1.67 -0.86
C LEU A 111 -0.01 -0.67 -1.36
N VAL A 112 0.09 0.57 -0.89
CA VAL A 112 -0.97 1.58 -1.05
C VAL A 112 -0.41 2.88 -1.60
N ALA A 113 -0.97 3.35 -2.71
CA ALA A 113 -0.82 4.72 -3.17
C ALA A 113 -1.96 5.57 -2.61
N PHE A 114 -1.67 6.50 -1.70
CA PHE A 114 -2.62 7.50 -1.23
C PHE A 114 -2.53 8.76 -2.09
N VAL A 115 -3.63 9.10 -2.76
CA VAL A 115 -3.69 10.17 -3.75
C VAL A 115 -4.70 11.22 -3.28
N SER A 116 -4.23 12.45 -3.12
CA SER A 116 -5.10 13.59 -2.81
C SER A 116 -5.49 14.34 -4.09
N PRO A 117 -6.72 14.88 -4.18
CA PRO A 117 -7.12 15.72 -5.30
C PRO A 117 -6.29 17.01 -5.31
N GLY A 118 -5.84 17.43 -6.50
CA GLY A 118 -5.08 18.66 -6.70
C GLY A 118 -3.61 18.62 -6.25
N ASN A 119 -3.23 17.64 -5.43
CA ASN A 119 -1.85 17.52 -4.94
C ASN A 119 -0.97 16.82 -5.98
N LYS A 120 0.23 17.36 -6.20
CA LYS A 120 1.26 16.79 -7.08
C LYS A 120 2.16 15.78 -6.36
N ASP A 121 2.05 15.74 -5.04
CA ASP A 121 2.69 14.76 -4.18
C ASP A 121 1.63 13.77 -3.68
N TRP A 122 2.09 12.56 -3.43
CA TRP A 122 1.30 11.42 -3.02
C TRP A 122 2.13 10.54 -2.09
N ARG A 123 1.49 9.56 -1.46
CA ARG A 123 2.17 8.75 -0.44
C ARG A 123 2.12 7.29 -0.81
N PHE A 124 3.28 6.69 -1.03
CA PHE A 124 3.43 5.25 -1.19
C PHE A 124 3.63 4.64 0.20
N SER A 125 2.83 3.64 0.56
CA SER A 125 2.84 3.05 1.91
C SER A 125 2.75 1.53 1.89
N LEU A 126 3.42 0.91 2.85
CA LEU A 126 3.14 -0.45 3.27
C LEU A 126 2.27 -0.40 4.52
N VAL A 127 1.10 -1.05 4.50
CA VAL A 127 0.26 -1.27 5.68
C VAL A 127 0.20 -2.76 5.95
N LYS A 128 0.68 -3.20 7.11
CA LYS A 128 0.73 -4.61 7.51
C LYS A 128 -0.16 -4.86 8.72
N MET A 129 -0.93 -5.95 8.70
CA MET A 129 -1.71 -6.40 9.85
C MET A 129 -0.76 -6.86 10.96
N ASP A 130 -0.89 -6.27 12.14
CA ASP A 130 -0.14 -6.65 13.34
C ASP A 130 -1.03 -7.62 14.15
N TYR A 131 -0.99 -8.88 13.75
CA TYR A 131 -1.69 -9.98 14.43
C TYR A 131 -1.01 -10.24 15.78
N ARG A 132 -1.28 -9.40 16.77
CA ARG A 132 -1.04 -9.79 18.17
C ARG A 132 -2.05 -10.89 18.48
N PHE A 133 -1.57 -12.12 18.68
CA PHE A 133 -2.38 -13.20 19.22
C PHE A 133 -2.86 -12.80 20.62
N THR A 134 -4.03 -12.15 20.71
CA THR A 134 -4.68 -11.89 21.99
C THR A 134 -5.36 -13.19 22.44
N GLN A 135 -4.60 -14.06 23.09
CA GLN A 135 -5.19 -15.14 23.88
C GLN A 135 -5.92 -14.47 25.05
N THR A 136 -7.25 -14.53 25.06
CA THR A 136 -8.04 -14.04 26.19
C THR A 136 -8.00 -15.06 27.32
N GLU A 137 -7.84 -14.59 28.56
CA GLU A 137 -7.66 -15.42 29.77
C GLU A 137 -8.80 -16.43 30.03
N ASN A 138 -9.93 -16.35 29.32
CA ASN A 138 -11.13 -17.16 29.56
C ASN A 138 -11.54 -18.09 28.39
N GLY A 139 -10.69 -18.33 27.39
CA GLY A 139 -10.95 -19.33 26.33
C GLY A 139 -12.17 -19.09 25.43
N LYS A 140 -12.91 -18.00 25.63
CA LYS A 140 -14.01 -17.55 24.76
C LYS A 140 -13.49 -16.47 23.83
N VAL A 141 -13.40 -16.77 22.54
CA VAL A 141 -13.17 -15.79 21.48
C VAL A 141 -14.34 -14.81 21.47
N LYS A 142 -14.21 -13.69 22.21
CA LYS A 142 -15.01 -12.50 21.91
C LYS A 142 -14.46 -11.98 20.59
N VAL A 143 -15.19 -12.18 19.50
CA VAL A 143 -15.08 -11.35 18.30
C VAL A 143 -15.61 -9.97 18.70
N LYS A 144 -14.85 -9.26 19.54
CA LYS A 144 -15.01 -7.82 19.59
C LYS A 144 -14.45 -7.32 18.27
N ASP A 145 -15.15 -6.37 17.66
CA ASP A 145 -14.64 -5.42 16.68
C ASP A 145 -13.46 -4.57 17.21
N GLU A 146 -12.57 -5.16 18.04
CA GLU A 146 -11.33 -4.58 18.50
C GLU A 146 -10.37 -4.55 17.31
N PHE A 147 -10.43 -3.39 16.65
CA PHE A 147 -9.44 -2.83 15.77
C PHE A 147 -8.11 -3.61 15.77
N THR A 148 -7.91 -4.49 14.78
CA THR A 148 -6.63 -5.18 14.65
C THR A 148 -5.55 -4.13 14.43
N PRO A 149 -4.50 -4.08 15.28
CA PRO A 149 -3.42 -3.14 15.07
C PRO A 149 -2.81 -3.40 13.69
N ALA A 150 -2.35 -2.33 13.06
CA ALA A 150 -1.67 -2.41 11.78
C ALA A 150 -0.53 -1.44 11.82
N ARG A 151 0.65 -1.86 11.35
CA ARG A 151 1.81 -1.00 11.21
C ARG A 151 1.78 -0.37 9.83
N ARG A 152 2.35 0.83 9.73
CA ARG A 152 2.43 1.56 8.47
C ARG A 152 3.78 2.24 8.36
N TRP A 153 4.41 2.02 7.23
CA TRP A 153 5.59 2.73 6.78
C TRP A 153 5.26 3.42 5.45
N SER A 154 5.88 4.57 5.20
CA SER A 154 5.48 5.40 4.07
C SER A 154 6.62 6.26 3.54
N PHE A 155 6.67 6.39 2.21
CA PHE A 155 7.39 7.44 1.51
C PHE A 155 6.42 8.53 1.08
N LEU A 156 6.76 9.79 1.37
CA LEU A 156 6.17 10.92 0.64
C LEU A 156 6.94 11.04 -0.68
N VAL A 157 6.23 11.07 -1.79
CA VAL A 157 6.77 11.05 -3.15
C VAL A 157 5.97 11.99 -4.03
N GLY A 158 6.51 12.37 -5.18
CA GLY A 158 5.83 13.14 -6.20
C GLY A 158 6.67 14.31 -6.69
N LYS A 159 6.01 15.25 -7.38
CA LYS A 159 6.71 16.29 -8.14
C LYS A 159 7.67 17.13 -7.30
N ASN A 160 7.36 17.36 -6.03
CA ASN A 160 8.15 18.23 -5.16
C ASN A 160 9.11 17.45 -4.26
N GLU A 161 9.20 16.13 -4.39
CA GLU A 161 10.00 15.25 -3.54
C GLU A 161 11.19 14.66 -4.29
N SER A 162 12.37 14.64 -3.66
CA SER A 162 13.51 13.88 -4.21
C SER A 162 13.35 12.41 -3.87
N SER A 163 13.54 11.52 -4.84
CA SER A 163 13.34 10.08 -4.62
C SER A 163 14.61 9.35 -4.14
N HIS A 164 15.65 10.04 -3.67
CA HIS A 164 16.96 9.42 -3.34
C HIS A 164 16.84 8.24 -2.36
N THR A 165 16.09 8.41 -1.26
CA THR A 165 15.86 7.32 -0.30
C THR A 165 15.02 6.20 -0.89
N ALA A 166 13.98 6.52 -1.68
CA ALA A 166 13.17 5.49 -2.33
C ALA A 166 14.01 4.71 -3.37
N GLN A 167 14.86 5.38 -4.13
CA GLN A 167 15.80 4.77 -5.07
C GLN A 167 16.73 3.79 -4.36
N SER A 168 17.41 4.20 -3.28
CA SER A 168 18.34 3.30 -2.57
C SER A 168 17.66 2.05 -1.99
N ARG A 169 16.36 2.14 -1.66
CA ARG A 169 15.58 1.04 -1.09
C ARG A 169 14.96 0.12 -2.15
N PHE A 170 14.41 0.69 -3.23
CA PHE A 170 13.64 -0.10 -4.21
C PHE A 170 14.48 -0.56 -5.40
N ILE A 171 15.54 0.15 -5.80
CA ILE A 171 16.38 -0.29 -6.94
C ILE A 171 16.90 -1.73 -6.78
N PRO A 172 17.40 -2.16 -5.60
CA PRO A 172 17.85 -3.54 -5.42
C PRO A 172 16.73 -4.58 -5.61
N LEU A 173 15.50 -4.25 -5.22
CA LEU A 173 14.34 -5.14 -5.36
C LEU A 173 13.84 -5.19 -6.80
N VAL A 174 13.69 -4.04 -7.43
CA VAL A 174 13.14 -3.90 -8.78
C VAL A 174 14.13 -4.41 -9.85
N SER A 175 15.43 -4.38 -9.56
CA SER A 175 16.45 -4.97 -10.44
C SER A 175 16.50 -6.51 -10.37
N ASN A 176 15.86 -7.13 -9.37
CA ASN A 176 15.88 -8.57 -9.15
C ASN A 176 14.66 -9.25 -9.80
N ASP A 177 14.83 -9.72 -11.03
CA ASP A 177 13.81 -10.44 -11.79
C ASP A 177 13.81 -11.95 -11.55
N GLU A 178 14.78 -12.48 -10.79
CA GLU A 178 14.84 -13.90 -10.44
C GLU A 178 14.01 -14.24 -9.19
N HIS A 179 13.99 -13.33 -8.20
CA HIS A 179 13.36 -13.57 -6.91
C HIS A 179 12.36 -12.46 -6.58
N SER A 180 11.11 -12.86 -6.32
CA SER A 180 10.07 -11.93 -5.87
C SER A 180 10.24 -11.64 -4.37
N PRO A 181 10.12 -10.39 -3.92
CA PRO A 181 10.44 -10.02 -2.54
C PRO A 181 9.40 -10.56 -1.55
N SER A 182 9.85 -11.11 -0.43
CA SER A 182 8.99 -11.43 0.72
C SER A 182 8.35 -10.17 1.32
N LEU A 183 7.27 -10.33 2.08
CA LEU A 183 6.68 -9.25 2.87
C LEU A 183 7.69 -8.64 3.85
N LYS A 184 8.63 -9.45 4.34
CA LYS A 184 9.70 -8.98 5.24
C LYS A 184 10.71 -8.09 4.52
N GLU A 185 11.09 -8.43 3.29
CA GLU A 185 11.96 -7.59 2.46
C GLU A 185 11.27 -6.30 2.04
N LEU A 186 9.97 -6.37 1.70
CA LEU A 186 9.16 -5.17 1.48
C LEU A 186 9.11 -4.30 2.74
N GLU A 187 8.89 -4.88 3.91
CA GLU A 187 8.92 -4.14 5.19
C GLU A 187 10.28 -3.45 5.40
N ALA A 188 11.39 -4.16 5.22
CA ALA A 188 12.73 -3.60 5.34
C ALA A 188 13.05 -2.49 4.32
N ALA A 189 12.46 -2.54 3.12
CA ALA A 189 12.61 -1.47 2.14
C ALA A 189 11.87 -0.19 2.56
N PHE A 190 10.76 -0.32 3.30
CA PHE A 190 10.00 0.80 3.81
C PHE A 190 10.44 1.30 5.19
N ASP A 191 11.13 0.46 5.96
CA ASP A 191 11.64 0.80 7.28
C ASP A 191 12.92 1.63 7.15
N ILE A 192 12.79 2.93 7.40
CA ILE A 192 13.86 3.92 7.20
C ILE A 192 14.42 4.47 8.53
N GLU A 193 14.06 3.86 9.65
CA GLU A 193 14.61 4.16 10.99
C GLU A 193 16.01 3.56 11.20
#